data_AF-A0A925LT69-F1
#
_entry.id   AF-A0A925LT69-F1
#
_cell.length_a   1.000
_cell.length_b   1.000
_cell.length_c   1.000
_cell.angle_alpha   90.00
_cell.angle_beta   90.00
_cell.angle_gamma   90.00
#
_symmetry.space_group_name_H-M   'P 1'
#
loop_
_entity.id
_entity.type
_entity.pdbx_description
1 polymer ?
#
loop_
_entity_poly.entity_id
_entity_poly.type
_entity_poly.pdbx_seq_one_letter_code
_entity_poly.pdbx_strand_id
1 'polypeptide(L)'
;MSGFVFEKHSTYCVLCFTPQLEAMTQPDVENATAVVPELVRGARTHAVLVDLSRLQKIPVGLLTALVRAWKAMEVADRRFVVFATQTSIREELKQTGLDGLWTVVDSADASVSALKATDDAGDVIDPATHLGNGRKTLSNSPDAPIRMQSQKRFNSVQFLPTGMTMSWHEVEAATNDVVRRLRESEHLNVMVDLSQMPMINSGLIASLVRIWKVMKERNGQFSLVSPNENVTEVLKTAGLWKLWSVVENREEAVYELGVSKAAIVEKRERRFLMLVAAPCSVIAALALIPMFLQRSEVLGVNAQLTALLFASAAVATGLISVLKDSGLHRIVSCIAVAIGILVLSSLAFEGSPVSFSRGALKTDSTDQSN
;
A
#
# COMPACT_ATOMS: atom_id res chain seq x y z
N MET A 1 14.77 7.84 -44.65
CA MET A 1 14.29 9.23 -44.43
C MET A 1 13.83 9.32 -42.99
N SER A 2 14.29 10.31 -42.21
CA SER A 2 13.81 10.46 -40.83
C SER A 2 12.40 11.06 -40.88
N GLY A 3 11.38 10.30 -40.46
CA GLY A 3 9.98 10.77 -40.44
C GLY A 3 9.70 11.88 -39.41
N PHE A 4 10.74 12.40 -38.75
CA PHE A 4 10.67 13.47 -37.75
C PHE A 4 11.98 14.27 -37.74
N VAL A 5 11.90 15.45 -37.12
CA VAL A 5 13.03 16.32 -36.78
C VAL A 5 13.08 16.47 -35.26
N PHE A 6 14.28 16.41 -34.69
CA PHE A 6 14.50 16.58 -33.26
C PHE A 6 15.32 17.85 -33.01
N GLU A 7 14.74 18.78 -32.26
CA GLU A 7 15.40 20.03 -31.88
C GLU A 7 15.59 20.08 -30.37
N LYS A 8 16.80 20.42 -29.93
CA LYS A 8 17.13 20.56 -28.52
C LYS A 8 17.24 22.04 -28.17
N HIS A 9 16.42 22.50 -27.23
CA HIS A 9 16.54 23.82 -26.62
C HIS A 9 17.16 23.69 -25.21
N SER A 10 17.42 24.83 -24.57
CA SER A 10 18.02 24.88 -23.23
C SER A 10 17.14 24.22 -22.16
N THR A 11 15.82 24.39 -22.24
CA THR A 11 14.87 23.95 -21.19
C THR A 11 13.94 22.81 -21.63
N TYR A 12 13.72 22.64 -22.93
CA TYR A 12 12.88 21.59 -23.52
C TYR A 12 13.48 21.05 -24.82
N CYS A 13 12.96 19.93 -25.32
CA CYS A 13 13.22 19.50 -26.68
C CYS A 13 11.92 19.37 -27.48
N VAL A 14 12.03 19.47 -28.80
CA VAL A 14 10.90 19.42 -29.73
C VAL A 14 11.06 18.21 -30.65
N LEU A 15 10.01 17.42 -30.77
CA LEU A 15 9.85 16.34 -31.73
C LEU A 15 8.84 16.79 -32.79
N CYS A 16 9.32 17.24 -33.94
CA CYS A 16 8.46 17.65 -35.06
C CYS A 16 8.28 16.48 -36.03
N PHE A 17 7.09 15.89 -36.07
CA PHE A 17 6.79 14.83 -37.02
C PHE A 17 6.46 15.41 -38.41
N THR A 18 6.93 14.72 -39.44
CA THR A 18 6.80 15.17 -40.83
C THR A 18 5.68 14.42 -41.55
N PRO A 19 5.02 15.01 -42.58
CA PRO A 19 4.01 14.32 -43.36
C PRO A 19 4.50 13.03 -44.04
N GLN A 20 5.81 12.86 -44.23
CA GLN A 20 6.38 11.63 -44.81
C GLN A 20 6.05 10.39 -43.97
N LEU A 21 5.84 10.55 -42.66
CA LEU A 21 5.48 9.47 -41.76
C LEU A 21 4.10 8.86 -42.08
N GLU A 22 3.20 9.63 -42.70
CA GLU A 22 1.85 9.16 -43.07
C GLU A 22 1.82 8.20 -44.24
N ALA A 23 2.86 8.25 -45.08
CA ALA A 23 3.05 7.35 -46.22
C ALA A 23 3.84 6.08 -45.87
N MET A 24 4.38 6.00 -44.66
CA MET A 24 5.19 4.87 -44.21
C MET A 24 4.30 3.70 -43.77
N THR A 25 4.80 2.48 -43.95
CA THR A 25 4.17 1.29 -43.37
C THR A 25 4.40 1.28 -41.85
N GLN A 26 3.57 0.55 -41.09
CA GLN A 26 3.74 0.48 -39.62
C GLN A 26 5.17 0.06 -39.19
N PRO A 27 5.80 -0.98 -39.77
CA PRO A 27 7.18 -1.34 -39.44
C PRO A 27 8.18 -0.21 -39.71
N ASP A 28 7.98 0.55 -40.79
CA ASP A 28 8.84 1.68 -41.14
C ASP A 28 8.66 2.84 -40.15
N VAL A 29 7.43 3.12 -39.70
CA VAL A 29 7.16 4.11 -38.65
C VAL A 29 7.80 3.70 -37.33
N GLU A 30 7.66 2.44 -36.92
CA GLU A 30 8.25 1.92 -35.69
C GLU A 30 9.79 1.97 -35.74
N ASN A 31 10.39 1.58 -36.86
CA ASN A 31 11.83 1.64 -37.05
C ASN A 31 12.35 3.10 -37.09
N ALA A 32 11.65 3.98 -37.80
CA ALA A 32 11.99 5.40 -37.87
C ALA A 32 11.91 6.05 -36.47
N THR A 33 10.95 5.66 -35.64
CA THR A 33 10.72 6.26 -34.32
C THR A 33 11.41 5.52 -33.17
N ALA A 34 12.08 4.40 -33.42
CA ALA A 34 12.75 3.58 -32.41
C ALA A 34 13.80 4.36 -31.59
N VAL A 35 14.45 5.34 -32.21
CA VAL A 35 15.50 6.18 -31.58
C VAL A 35 14.95 7.30 -30.70
N VAL A 36 13.66 7.62 -30.81
CA VAL A 36 13.04 8.77 -30.11
C VAL A 36 13.21 8.69 -28.58
N PRO A 37 12.95 7.55 -27.90
CA PRO A 37 13.14 7.45 -26.46
C PRO A 37 14.58 7.73 -25.99
N GLU A 38 15.58 7.34 -26.79
CA GLU A 38 17.00 7.58 -26.49
C GLU A 38 17.36 9.05 -26.66
N LEU A 39 16.87 9.71 -27.72
CA LEU A 39 17.03 11.15 -27.93
C LEU A 39 16.42 11.97 -26.80
N VAL A 40 15.19 11.62 -26.38
CA VAL A 40 14.49 12.27 -25.27
C VAL A 40 15.25 12.07 -23.95
N ARG A 41 15.77 10.86 -23.69
CA ARG A 41 16.58 10.59 -22.49
C ARG A 41 17.89 11.36 -22.50
N GLY A 42 18.58 11.39 -23.65
CA GLY A 42 19.86 12.05 -23.85
C GLY A 42 19.80 13.58 -23.81
N ALA A 43 18.64 14.17 -24.13
CA ALA A 43 18.47 15.62 -24.09
C ALA A 43 18.61 16.20 -22.68
N ARG A 44 18.28 15.43 -21.64
CA ARG A 44 18.28 15.85 -20.22
C ARG A 44 17.45 17.11 -19.96
N THR A 45 16.42 17.36 -20.76
CA THR A 45 15.50 18.49 -20.60
C THR A 45 14.34 18.12 -19.68
N HIS A 46 13.72 19.13 -19.05
CA HIS A 46 12.59 18.95 -18.14
C HIS A 46 11.23 18.85 -18.85
N ALA A 47 11.19 19.20 -20.13
CA ALA A 47 9.98 19.10 -20.93
C ALA A 47 10.26 18.62 -22.35
N VAL A 48 9.26 17.99 -22.95
CA VAL A 48 9.24 17.53 -24.33
C VAL A 48 7.97 18.05 -24.99
N LEU A 49 8.14 18.73 -26.12
CA LEU A 49 7.06 19.15 -27.00
C LEU A 49 7.01 18.21 -28.20
N VAL A 50 5.87 17.56 -28.40
CA VAL A 50 5.59 16.76 -29.58
C VAL A 50 4.73 17.58 -30.51
N ASP A 51 5.28 17.97 -31.65
CA ASP A 51 4.58 18.73 -32.69
C ASP A 51 4.04 17.79 -33.76
N LEU A 52 2.71 17.63 -33.77
CA LEU A 52 1.91 16.88 -34.73
C LEU A 52 1.17 17.80 -35.71
N SER A 53 1.44 19.12 -35.70
CA SER A 53 0.69 20.11 -36.49
C SER A 53 0.75 19.89 -38.00
N ARG A 54 1.78 19.18 -38.47
CA ARG A 54 2.01 18.86 -39.89
C ARG A 54 1.32 17.58 -40.34
N LEU A 55 0.81 16.77 -39.41
CA LEU A 55 0.11 15.52 -39.73
C LEU A 55 -1.39 15.82 -39.93
N GLN A 56 -2.00 15.13 -40.90
CA GLN A 56 -3.44 15.04 -41.12
C GLN A 56 -4.07 13.90 -40.31
N LYS A 57 -3.34 12.80 -40.12
CA LYS A 57 -3.75 11.62 -39.35
C LYS A 57 -2.58 11.02 -38.58
N ILE A 58 -2.86 10.30 -37.50
CA ILE A 58 -1.81 9.60 -36.75
C ILE A 58 -1.44 8.30 -37.48
N PRO A 59 -0.18 8.10 -37.92
CA PRO A 59 0.22 6.84 -38.54
C PRO A 59 0.18 5.70 -37.52
N VAL A 60 -0.19 4.50 -37.99
CA VAL A 60 -0.20 3.30 -37.15
C VAL A 60 1.22 3.04 -36.63
N GLY A 61 1.35 2.90 -35.30
CA GLY A 61 2.63 2.73 -34.61
C GLY A 61 3.19 4.02 -34.00
N LEU A 62 2.77 5.22 -34.45
CA LEU A 62 3.25 6.49 -33.89
C LEU A 62 2.83 6.64 -32.41
N LEU A 63 1.59 6.31 -32.04
CA LEU A 63 1.14 6.37 -30.64
C LEU A 63 2.01 5.51 -29.72
N THR A 64 2.37 4.30 -30.17
CA THR A 64 3.26 3.40 -29.43
C THR A 64 4.63 4.06 -29.20
N ALA A 65 5.17 4.74 -30.21
CA ALA A 65 6.43 5.47 -30.07
C ALA A 65 6.31 6.67 -29.10
N LEU A 66 5.21 7.42 -29.15
CA LEU A 66 4.94 8.53 -28.23
C LEU A 66 4.82 8.05 -26.78
N VAL A 67 4.12 6.94 -26.53
CA VAL A 67 4.03 6.33 -25.20
C VAL A 67 5.41 5.87 -24.71
N ARG A 68 6.26 5.31 -25.58
CA ARG A 68 7.64 4.94 -25.22
C ARG A 68 8.49 6.17 -24.89
N ALA A 69 8.34 7.26 -25.65
CA ALA A 69 9.01 8.53 -25.39
C ALA A 69 8.58 9.13 -24.04
N TRP A 70 7.27 9.15 -23.76
CA TRP A 70 6.71 9.59 -22.48
C TRP A 70 7.21 8.74 -21.31
N LYS A 71 7.17 7.40 -21.41
CA LYS A 71 7.69 6.50 -20.37
C LYS A 71 9.19 6.69 -20.12
N ALA A 72 9.97 6.99 -21.15
CA ALA A 72 11.39 7.29 -20.99
C ALA A 72 11.66 8.55 -20.14
N MET A 73 10.63 9.39 -19.91
CA MET A 73 10.68 10.59 -19.08
C MET A 73 10.15 10.39 -17.66
N GLU A 74 9.44 9.28 -17.38
CA GLU A 74 8.68 9.03 -16.13
C GLU A 74 9.56 9.04 -14.86
N VAL A 75 10.88 9.00 -15.00
CA VAL A 75 11.83 9.03 -13.88
C VAL A 75 12.04 10.43 -13.27
N ALA A 76 11.54 11.53 -13.87
CA ALA A 76 12.02 12.87 -13.52
C ALA A 76 11.02 14.04 -13.51
N ASP A 77 9.74 13.83 -13.16
CA ASP A 77 8.72 14.91 -13.07
C ASP A 77 8.68 15.81 -14.32
N ARG A 78 8.86 15.19 -15.50
CA ARG A 78 9.03 15.91 -16.77
C ARG A 78 7.69 16.10 -17.46
N ARG A 79 7.53 17.24 -18.14
CA ARG A 79 6.29 17.60 -18.85
C ARG A 79 6.28 17.09 -20.28
N PHE A 80 5.17 16.51 -20.69
CA PHE A 80 4.94 16.01 -22.04
C PHE A 80 3.76 16.75 -22.67
N VAL A 81 4.07 17.66 -23.58
CA VAL A 81 3.09 18.53 -24.25
C VAL A 81 2.96 18.06 -25.69
N VAL A 82 1.72 17.88 -26.18
CA VAL A 82 1.43 17.48 -27.56
C VAL A 82 0.69 18.63 -28.25
N PHE A 83 1.29 19.18 -29.29
CA PHE A 83 0.69 20.21 -30.14
C PHE A 83 0.07 19.55 -31.38
N ALA A 84 -1.25 19.63 -31.52
CA ALA A 84 -1.98 19.05 -32.64
C ALA A 84 -3.05 20.02 -33.15
N THR A 85 -2.88 20.51 -34.39
CA THR A 85 -3.82 21.45 -35.05
C THR A 85 -5.08 20.76 -35.56
N GLN A 86 -4.96 19.51 -36.02
CA GLN A 86 -6.08 18.74 -36.56
C GLN A 86 -7.00 18.21 -35.46
N THR A 87 -8.31 18.40 -35.63
CA THR A 87 -9.34 17.88 -34.71
C THR A 87 -9.37 16.35 -34.69
N SER A 88 -9.15 15.70 -35.83
CA SER A 88 -9.09 14.23 -35.96
C SER A 88 -8.04 13.62 -35.02
N ILE A 89 -6.82 14.17 -35.02
CA ILE A 89 -5.71 13.74 -34.17
C ILE A 89 -6.06 13.93 -32.68
N ARG A 90 -6.69 15.06 -32.32
CA ARG A 90 -7.07 15.32 -30.93
C ARG A 90 -8.16 14.36 -30.43
N GLU A 91 -9.16 14.08 -31.26
CA GLU A 91 -10.21 13.10 -30.90
C GLU A 91 -9.65 11.67 -30.79
N GLU A 92 -8.69 11.29 -31.63
CA GLU A 92 -8.00 10.00 -31.52
C GLU A 92 -7.19 9.89 -30.20
N LEU A 93 -6.49 10.96 -29.81
CA LEU A 93 -5.78 11.03 -28.53
C LEU A 93 -6.75 10.96 -27.33
N LYS A 94 -7.93 11.56 -27.45
CA LYS A 94 -8.98 11.51 -26.44
C LYS A 94 -9.64 10.13 -26.33
N GLN A 95 -9.91 9.48 -27.46
CA GLN A 95 -10.46 8.12 -27.50
C GLN A 95 -9.52 7.10 -26.87
N THR A 96 -8.21 7.31 -26.99
CA THR A 96 -7.19 6.46 -26.34
C THR A 96 -6.96 6.81 -24.86
N GLY A 97 -7.59 7.86 -24.34
CA GLY A 97 -7.44 8.34 -22.96
C GLY A 97 -6.08 8.95 -22.65
N LEU A 98 -5.28 9.27 -23.68
CA LEU A 98 -3.95 9.83 -23.53
C LEU A 98 -3.99 11.33 -23.22
N ASP A 99 -5.11 12.00 -23.51
CA ASP A 99 -5.40 13.38 -23.13
C ASP A 99 -5.46 13.60 -21.60
N GLY A 100 -5.76 12.55 -20.83
CA GLY A 100 -5.66 12.57 -19.37
C GLY A 100 -4.22 12.45 -18.83
N LEU A 101 -3.28 11.99 -19.66
CA LEU A 101 -1.87 11.80 -19.29
C LEU A 101 -0.95 12.88 -19.87
N TRP A 102 -1.32 13.46 -21.01
CA TRP A 102 -0.52 14.42 -21.78
C TRP A 102 -1.24 15.76 -21.88
N THR A 103 -0.50 16.85 -21.87
CA THR A 103 -1.10 18.17 -22.13
C THR A 103 -1.25 18.36 -23.63
N VAL A 104 -2.46 18.16 -24.16
CA VAL A 104 -2.76 18.33 -25.59
C VAL A 104 -3.25 19.76 -25.83
N VAL A 105 -2.63 20.47 -26.78
CA VAL A 105 -2.95 21.85 -27.15
C VAL A 105 -3.13 21.99 -28.66
N ASP A 106 -3.90 22.98 -29.08
CA ASP A 106 -4.30 23.21 -30.48
C ASP A 106 -3.58 24.38 -31.17
N SER A 107 -2.76 25.14 -30.43
CA SER A 107 -1.99 26.27 -30.96
C SER A 107 -0.54 26.25 -30.50
N ALA A 108 0.34 26.80 -31.34
CA ALA A 108 1.76 26.90 -31.04
C ALA A 108 2.02 27.76 -29.78
N ASP A 109 1.30 28.88 -29.63
CA ASP A 109 1.43 29.76 -28.47
C ASP A 109 0.98 29.08 -27.16
N ALA A 110 -0.10 28.30 -27.21
CA ALA A 110 -0.52 27.49 -26.05
C ALA A 110 0.51 26.42 -25.70
N SER A 111 1.17 25.82 -26.69
CA SER A 111 2.23 24.83 -26.44
C SER A 111 3.43 25.42 -25.72
N VAL A 112 3.88 26.61 -26.12
CA VAL A 112 4.98 27.32 -25.47
C VAL A 112 4.57 27.78 -24.06
N SER A 113 3.32 28.22 -23.90
CA SER A 113 2.79 28.60 -22.58
C SER A 113 2.71 27.40 -21.63
N ALA A 114 2.25 26.25 -22.11
CA ALA A 114 2.23 25.00 -21.35
C ALA A 114 3.64 24.51 -20.95
N LEU A 115 4.66 24.81 -21.77
CA LEU A 115 6.07 24.57 -21.44
C LEU A 115 6.66 25.60 -20.46
N LYS A 116 6.14 26.83 -20.39
CA LYS A 116 6.69 27.92 -19.56
C LYS A 116 6.00 28.14 -18.22
N ALA A 117 4.84 27.55 -17.98
CA ALA A 117 4.04 27.73 -16.75
C ALA A 117 4.68 27.16 -15.46
N THR A 118 6.01 27.27 -15.30
CA THR A 118 6.72 26.77 -14.10
C THR A 118 7.94 27.61 -13.70
N ASP A 119 8.23 28.74 -14.36
CA ASP A 119 9.30 29.65 -13.88
C ASP A 119 8.83 30.63 -12.80
N ASP A 120 7.53 30.70 -12.51
CA ASP A 120 6.97 31.43 -11.37
C ASP A 120 6.11 30.49 -10.53
N ALA A 121 6.48 30.36 -9.24
CA ALA A 121 5.63 30.15 -8.06
C ALA A 121 4.47 29.11 -8.13
N GLY A 122 4.30 28.23 -7.16
CA GLY A 122 3.89 28.71 -5.84
C GLY A 122 2.62 29.57 -5.95
N ASP A 123 1.46 28.94 -5.94
CA ASP A 123 0.15 29.54 -5.63
C ASP A 123 -0.65 30.33 -6.71
N VAL A 124 -1.93 29.96 -6.73
CA VAL A 124 -3.15 30.66 -7.23
C VAL A 124 -3.42 30.70 -8.74
N ILE A 125 -4.20 29.71 -9.20
CA ILE A 125 -5.19 29.94 -10.26
C ILE A 125 -6.41 30.60 -9.60
N ASP A 126 -6.65 31.88 -9.92
CA ASP A 126 -7.87 32.61 -9.59
C ASP A 126 -8.93 32.35 -10.70
N PRO A 127 -10.07 31.70 -10.39
CA PRO A 127 -11.16 31.46 -11.34
C PRO A 127 -12.16 32.63 -11.39
N ALA A 128 -11.73 33.88 -11.17
CA ALA A 128 -12.61 35.06 -11.13
C ALA A 128 -13.13 35.54 -12.50
N THR A 129 -12.88 34.84 -13.62
CA THR A 129 -13.51 35.18 -14.93
C THR A 129 -14.72 34.31 -15.29
N HIS A 130 -15.16 33.42 -14.40
CA HIS A 130 -16.53 32.90 -14.41
C HIS A 130 -17.15 33.03 -13.01
N LEU A 131 -17.51 34.28 -12.69
CA LEU A 131 -18.26 34.63 -11.50
C LEU A 131 -19.64 33.95 -11.48
N GLY A 132 -19.93 33.31 -10.34
CA GLY A 132 -21.25 33.41 -9.73
C GLY A 132 -22.16 32.19 -9.85
N ASN A 133 -21.82 31.06 -9.23
CA ASN A 133 -22.77 30.31 -8.39
C ASN A 133 -22.08 29.14 -7.67
N GLY A 134 -22.38 28.98 -6.38
CA GLY A 134 -21.68 28.11 -5.44
C GLY A 134 -21.38 26.70 -5.96
N ARG A 135 -20.09 26.40 -6.13
CA ARG A 135 -19.61 25.05 -6.43
C ARG A 135 -19.77 24.21 -5.15
N LYS A 136 -20.97 23.64 -4.95
CA LYS A 136 -21.20 22.56 -3.99
C LYS A 136 -20.13 21.50 -4.25
N THR A 137 -19.29 21.25 -3.26
CA THR A 137 -18.33 20.14 -3.27
C THR A 137 -19.11 18.86 -3.55
N LEU A 138 -18.96 18.31 -4.76
CA LEU A 138 -19.71 17.14 -5.24
C LEU A 138 -19.61 15.96 -4.26
N SER A 139 -18.47 15.80 -3.59
CA SER A 139 -18.20 14.74 -2.62
C SER A 139 -19.15 14.67 -1.41
N ASN A 140 -19.85 15.74 -1.05
CA ASN A 140 -20.75 15.76 0.12
C ASN A 140 -22.23 15.79 -0.26
N SER A 141 -22.56 15.71 -1.56
CA SER A 141 -23.94 15.51 -1.96
C SER A 141 -24.41 14.12 -1.49
N PRO A 142 -25.66 13.97 -1.02
CA PRO A 142 -26.21 12.65 -0.69
C PRO A 142 -26.07 11.65 -1.86
N ASP A 143 -26.07 12.15 -3.10
CA ASP A 143 -25.96 11.35 -4.32
C ASP A 143 -24.52 11.21 -4.87
N ALA A 144 -23.50 11.67 -4.14
CA ALA A 144 -22.12 11.58 -4.59
C ALA A 144 -21.65 10.11 -4.68
N PRO A 145 -20.87 9.71 -5.71
CA PRO A 145 -20.37 8.34 -5.81
C PRO A 145 -19.29 8.02 -4.75
N ILE A 146 -18.64 9.06 -4.23
CA ILE A 146 -17.55 8.95 -3.24
C ILE A 146 -17.76 9.99 -2.15
N ARG A 147 -17.75 9.54 -0.89
CA ARG A 147 -17.82 10.40 0.28
C ARG A 147 -16.49 10.41 1.01
N MET A 148 -15.96 11.60 1.29
CA MET A 148 -14.71 11.76 2.05
C MET A 148 -14.98 12.48 3.37
N GLN A 149 -14.67 11.80 4.47
CA GLN A 149 -14.77 12.32 5.82
C GLN A 149 -13.37 12.40 6.44
N SER A 150 -12.98 13.59 6.91
CA SER A 150 -11.73 13.72 7.67
C SER A 150 -11.99 13.37 9.13
N GLN A 151 -11.17 12.48 9.69
CA GLN A 151 -11.19 12.13 11.10
C GLN A 151 -9.92 12.65 11.76
N LYS A 152 -9.90 12.72 13.10
CA LYS A 152 -8.80 13.33 13.89
C LYS A 152 -7.38 12.88 13.52
N ARG A 153 -7.21 11.68 12.94
CA ARG A 153 -5.88 11.10 12.65
C ARG A 153 -5.72 10.53 11.24
N PHE A 154 -6.80 10.43 10.47
CA PHE A 154 -6.80 9.83 9.14
C PHE A 154 -8.01 10.33 8.34
N ASN A 155 -7.92 10.20 7.02
CA ASN A 155 -9.05 10.46 6.13
C ASN A 155 -9.78 9.15 5.82
N SER A 156 -11.10 9.17 5.83
CA SER A 156 -11.94 8.05 5.38
C SER A 156 -12.56 8.41 4.04
N VAL A 157 -12.41 7.52 3.06
CA VAL A 157 -13.00 7.63 1.72
C VAL A 157 -13.92 6.44 1.51
N GLN A 158 -15.22 6.66 1.42
CA GLN A 158 -16.22 5.62 1.22
C GLN A 158 -16.74 5.67 -0.22
N PHE A 159 -16.66 4.54 -0.92
CA PHE A 159 -17.30 4.38 -2.22
C PHE A 159 -18.73 3.88 -2.04
N LEU A 160 -19.66 4.48 -2.77
CA LEU A 160 -21.08 4.12 -2.71
C LEU A 160 -21.50 3.38 -3.98
N PRO A 161 -22.50 2.47 -3.88
CA PRO A 161 -23.01 1.71 -5.04
C PRO A 161 -23.46 2.57 -6.22
N THR A 162 -23.93 3.79 -5.95
CA THR A 162 -24.34 4.77 -6.97
C THR A 162 -23.21 5.06 -7.96
N GLY A 163 -21.94 4.96 -7.54
CA GLY A 163 -20.80 5.13 -8.43
C GLY A 163 -20.68 4.07 -9.53
N MET A 164 -21.36 2.92 -9.42
CA MET A 164 -21.37 1.92 -10.48
C MET A 164 -22.33 2.26 -11.63
N THR A 165 -23.37 3.05 -11.35
CA THR A 165 -24.38 3.47 -12.35
C THR A 165 -24.04 4.81 -12.98
N MET A 166 -23.11 5.57 -12.38
CA MET A 166 -22.65 6.86 -12.89
C MET A 166 -21.70 6.70 -14.08
N SER A 167 -21.61 7.76 -14.88
CA SER A 167 -20.64 7.81 -15.97
C SER A 167 -19.21 7.82 -15.41
N TRP A 168 -18.27 7.27 -16.18
CA TRP A 168 -16.86 7.28 -15.80
C TRP A 168 -16.36 8.70 -15.47
N HIS A 169 -16.77 9.70 -16.26
CA HIS A 169 -16.38 11.09 -16.07
C HIS A 169 -16.81 11.66 -14.70
N GLU A 170 -18.00 11.28 -14.20
CA GLU A 170 -18.48 11.72 -12.88
C GLU A 170 -17.71 11.06 -11.74
N VAL A 171 -17.43 9.75 -11.86
CA VAL A 171 -16.59 9.02 -10.90
C VAL A 171 -15.18 9.60 -10.88
N GLU A 172 -14.61 9.87 -12.05
CA GLU A 172 -13.29 10.50 -12.20
C GLU A 172 -13.24 11.90 -11.58
N ALA A 173 -14.25 12.74 -11.84
CA ALA A 173 -14.34 14.07 -11.24
C ALA A 173 -14.43 13.99 -9.71
N ALA A 174 -15.22 13.06 -9.16
CA ALA A 174 -15.32 12.84 -7.72
C ALA A 174 -13.99 12.34 -7.13
N THR A 175 -13.31 11.41 -7.81
CA THR A 175 -11.99 10.92 -7.41
C THR A 175 -10.94 12.04 -7.41
N ASN A 176 -10.95 12.91 -8.42
CA ASN A 176 -10.02 14.03 -8.50
C ASN A 176 -10.25 15.04 -7.36
N ASP A 177 -11.50 15.28 -6.96
CA ASP A 177 -11.81 16.09 -5.77
C ASP A 177 -11.26 15.45 -4.48
N VAL A 178 -11.43 14.14 -4.32
CA VAL A 178 -10.87 13.39 -3.18
C VAL A 178 -9.35 13.46 -3.16
N VAL A 179 -8.69 13.23 -4.30
CA VAL A 179 -7.23 13.32 -4.43
C VAL A 179 -6.73 14.71 -4.06
N ARG A 180 -7.38 15.77 -4.55
CA ARG A 180 -7.05 17.16 -4.21
C ARG A 180 -7.15 17.40 -2.71
N ARG A 181 -8.27 17.02 -2.09
CA ARG A 181 -8.48 17.14 -0.63
C ARG A 181 -7.48 16.32 0.18
N LEU A 182 -7.11 15.14 -0.30
CA LEU A 182 -6.08 14.31 0.33
C LEU A 182 -4.70 14.94 0.25
N ARG A 183 -4.38 15.72 -0.79
CA ARG A 183 -3.10 16.48 -0.87
C ARG A 183 -3.08 17.66 0.10
N GLU A 184 -4.21 18.35 0.22
CA GLU A 184 -4.39 19.50 1.12
C GLU A 184 -4.51 19.08 2.61
N SER A 185 -4.88 17.83 2.89
CA SER A 185 -5.04 17.35 4.25
C SER A 185 -3.71 17.19 4.99
N GLU A 186 -3.68 17.58 6.26
CA GLU A 186 -2.57 17.33 7.19
C GLU A 186 -2.39 15.84 7.52
N HIS A 187 -3.44 15.04 7.34
CA HIS A 187 -3.40 13.61 7.68
C HIS A 187 -2.81 12.79 6.53
N LEU A 188 -1.73 12.07 6.83
CA LEU A 188 -1.01 11.22 5.86
C LEU A 188 -1.62 9.82 5.71
N ASN A 189 -2.66 9.48 6.47
CA ASN A 189 -3.24 8.14 6.47
C ASN A 189 -4.63 8.18 5.84
N VAL A 190 -4.93 7.23 4.97
CA VAL A 190 -6.26 7.08 4.37
C VAL A 190 -6.79 5.65 4.53
N MET A 191 -8.04 5.58 5.00
CA MET A 191 -8.85 4.37 4.97
C MET A 191 -9.82 4.50 3.81
N VAL A 192 -9.78 3.55 2.87
CA VAL A 192 -10.78 3.47 1.81
C VAL A 192 -11.76 2.35 2.14
N ASP A 193 -13.05 2.65 2.06
CA ASP A 193 -14.12 1.74 2.46
C ASP A 193 -14.98 1.33 1.25
N LEU A 194 -14.91 0.03 0.91
CA LEU A 194 -15.70 -0.62 -0.13
C LEU A 194 -16.81 -1.51 0.44
N SER A 195 -17.14 -1.40 1.73
CA SER A 195 -18.09 -2.31 2.38
C SER A 195 -19.49 -2.32 1.77
N GLN A 196 -19.88 -1.22 1.14
CA GLN A 196 -21.17 -1.15 0.44
C GLN A 196 -21.10 -1.63 -1.02
N MET A 197 -19.91 -1.89 -1.56
CA MET A 197 -19.74 -2.22 -2.98
C MET A 197 -19.98 -3.71 -3.22
N PRO A 198 -20.98 -4.08 -4.03
CA PRO A 198 -21.22 -5.50 -4.37
C PRO A 198 -20.21 -6.02 -5.41
N MET A 199 -19.63 -5.12 -6.21
CA MET A 199 -18.65 -5.40 -7.26
C MET A 199 -17.84 -4.11 -7.54
N ILE A 200 -16.67 -4.24 -8.15
CA ILE A 200 -15.88 -3.12 -8.64
C ILE A 200 -15.56 -3.28 -10.13
N ASN A 201 -15.55 -2.17 -10.87
CA ASN A 201 -15.17 -2.12 -12.28
C ASN A 201 -13.76 -1.52 -12.44
N SER A 202 -13.25 -1.50 -13.67
CA SER A 202 -11.94 -0.95 -14.00
C SER A 202 -11.79 0.54 -13.61
N GLY A 203 -12.86 1.32 -13.73
CA GLY A 203 -12.85 2.74 -13.35
C GLY A 203 -12.65 2.95 -11.84
N LEU A 204 -13.35 2.17 -11.02
CA LEU A 204 -13.15 2.20 -9.56
C LEU A 204 -11.74 1.75 -9.17
N ILE A 205 -11.21 0.72 -9.82
CA ILE A 205 -9.82 0.28 -9.61
C ILE A 205 -8.84 1.40 -9.95
N ALA A 206 -9.02 2.08 -11.09
CA ALA A 206 -8.20 3.23 -11.47
C ALA A 206 -8.28 4.36 -10.43
N SER A 207 -9.46 4.60 -9.87
CA SER A 207 -9.67 5.58 -8.80
C SER A 207 -8.93 5.20 -7.51
N LEU A 208 -9.00 3.95 -7.08
CA LEU A 208 -8.26 3.43 -5.93
C LEU A 208 -6.74 3.57 -6.11
N VAL A 209 -6.22 3.23 -7.29
CA VAL A 209 -4.79 3.37 -7.61
C VAL A 209 -4.35 4.83 -7.53
N ARG A 210 -5.16 5.79 -8.03
CA ARG A 210 -4.84 7.23 -7.93
C ARG A 210 -4.76 7.68 -6.47
N ILE A 211 -5.74 7.31 -5.64
CA ILE A 211 -5.74 7.62 -4.20
C ILE A 211 -4.50 7.02 -3.52
N TRP A 212 -4.18 5.75 -3.80
CA TRP A 212 -3.00 5.08 -3.25
C TRP A 212 -1.69 5.74 -3.65
N LYS A 213 -1.53 6.13 -4.93
CA LYS A 213 -0.31 6.84 -5.40
C LYS A 213 -0.07 8.13 -4.64
N VAL A 214 -1.11 8.93 -4.42
CA VAL A 214 -1.02 10.19 -3.67
C VAL A 214 -0.57 9.95 -2.23
N MET A 215 -1.04 8.88 -1.59
CA MET A 215 -0.57 8.51 -0.25
C MET A 215 0.87 8.03 -0.26
N LYS A 216 1.25 7.21 -1.24
CA LYS A 216 2.62 6.74 -1.38
C LYS A 216 3.61 7.88 -1.60
N GLU A 217 3.27 8.85 -2.45
CA GLU A 217 4.07 10.07 -2.69
C GLU A 217 4.32 10.87 -1.42
N ARG A 218 3.33 10.90 -0.51
CA ARG A 218 3.40 11.62 0.77
C ARG A 218 3.94 10.77 1.93
N ASN A 219 4.49 9.58 1.66
CA ASN A 219 4.90 8.60 2.68
C ASN A 219 3.79 8.24 3.67
N GLY A 220 2.54 8.27 3.20
CA GLY A 220 1.33 7.95 3.94
C GLY A 220 0.99 6.47 3.98
N GLN A 221 0.08 6.09 4.88
CA GLN A 221 -0.47 4.74 4.92
C GLN A 221 -1.81 4.65 4.18
N PHE A 222 -2.04 3.51 3.53
CA PHE A 222 -3.25 3.21 2.78
C PHE A 222 -3.78 1.85 3.23
N SER A 223 -5.02 1.83 3.72
CA SER A 223 -5.73 0.59 4.07
C SER A 223 -7.10 0.57 3.41
N LEU A 224 -7.51 -0.62 2.98
CA LEU A 224 -8.72 -0.84 2.20
C LEU A 224 -9.64 -1.82 2.93
N VAL A 225 -10.89 -1.42 3.19
CA VAL A 225 -11.92 -2.28 3.78
C VAL A 225 -12.73 -2.92 2.65
N SER A 226 -12.72 -4.25 2.57
CA SER A 226 -13.44 -5.02 1.55
C SER A 226 -13.99 -6.33 2.13
N PRO A 227 -15.18 -6.31 2.77
CA PRO A 227 -15.84 -7.51 3.29
C PRO A 227 -16.43 -8.39 2.17
N ASN A 228 -16.58 -7.87 0.95
CA ASN A 228 -17.17 -8.60 -0.16
C ASN A 228 -16.12 -9.46 -0.88
N GLU A 229 -16.37 -10.78 -0.94
CA GLU A 229 -15.47 -11.76 -1.55
C GLU A 229 -15.22 -11.49 -3.05
N ASN A 230 -16.27 -11.12 -3.81
CA ASN A 230 -16.14 -10.82 -5.24
C ASN A 230 -15.20 -9.63 -5.48
N VAL A 231 -15.32 -8.58 -4.67
CA VAL A 231 -14.44 -7.41 -4.74
C VAL A 231 -13.01 -7.82 -4.42
N THR A 232 -12.83 -8.62 -3.36
CA THR A 232 -11.54 -9.13 -2.93
C THR A 232 -10.86 -10.01 -4.01
N GLU A 233 -11.59 -10.87 -4.70
CA GLU A 233 -11.08 -11.68 -5.80
C GLU A 233 -10.61 -10.84 -6.99
N VAL A 234 -11.37 -9.79 -7.34
CA VAL A 234 -10.97 -8.85 -8.40
C VAL A 234 -9.67 -8.15 -8.02
N LEU A 235 -9.51 -7.72 -6.77
CA LEU A 235 -8.29 -7.09 -6.28
C LEU A 235 -7.08 -8.04 -6.27
N LYS A 236 -7.30 -9.31 -5.93
CA LYS A 236 -6.27 -10.37 -6.01
C LYS A 236 -5.83 -10.61 -7.45
N THR A 237 -6.79 -10.74 -8.36
CA THR A 237 -6.55 -10.96 -9.80
C THR A 237 -5.81 -9.78 -10.43
N ALA A 238 -6.13 -8.55 -10.02
CA ALA A 238 -5.43 -7.34 -10.44
C ALA A 238 -4.01 -7.20 -9.83
N GLY A 239 -3.59 -8.10 -8.93
CA GLY A 239 -2.30 -8.03 -8.25
C GLY A 239 -2.18 -6.93 -7.20
N LEU A 240 -3.28 -6.23 -6.90
CA LEU A 240 -3.30 -5.08 -5.98
C LEU A 240 -3.31 -5.54 -4.51
N TRP A 241 -3.76 -6.76 -4.26
CA TRP A 241 -3.77 -7.38 -2.93
C TRP A 241 -2.39 -7.39 -2.25
N LYS A 242 -1.30 -7.51 -3.02
CA LYS A 242 0.06 -7.53 -2.47
C LYS A 242 0.60 -6.13 -2.15
N LEU A 243 -0.01 -5.09 -2.73
CA LEU A 243 0.44 -3.71 -2.60
C LEU A 243 -0.29 -2.97 -1.47
N TRP A 244 -1.48 -3.44 -1.10
CA TRP A 244 -2.39 -2.75 -0.19
C TRP A 244 -2.67 -3.61 1.05
N SER A 245 -2.86 -2.96 2.22
CA SER A 245 -3.40 -3.63 3.39
C SER A 245 -4.92 -3.73 3.23
N VAL A 246 -5.40 -4.86 2.72
CA VAL A 246 -6.82 -5.13 2.51
C VAL A 246 -7.34 -5.97 3.67
N VAL A 247 -8.38 -5.49 4.33
CA VAL A 247 -8.97 -6.08 5.53
C VAL A 247 -10.49 -6.17 5.40
N GLU A 248 -11.11 -7.03 6.21
CA GLU A 248 -12.56 -7.26 6.14
C GLU A 248 -13.33 -6.17 6.88
N ASN A 249 -12.77 -5.66 7.99
CA ASN A 249 -13.47 -4.79 8.92
C ASN A 249 -12.84 -3.40 9.02
N ARG A 250 -13.66 -2.39 9.30
CA ARG A 250 -13.21 -0.99 9.45
C ARG A 250 -12.23 -0.82 10.61
N GLU A 251 -12.48 -1.51 11.72
CA GLU A 251 -11.66 -1.44 12.92
C GLU A 251 -10.24 -1.94 12.66
N GLU A 252 -10.12 -3.02 11.89
CA GLU A 252 -8.85 -3.59 11.46
C GLU A 252 -8.11 -2.63 10.51
N ALA A 253 -8.83 -1.93 9.62
CA ALA A 253 -8.20 -0.97 8.73
C ALA A 253 -7.60 0.21 9.50
N VAL A 254 -8.32 0.70 10.51
CA VAL A 254 -7.83 1.76 11.39
C VAL A 254 -6.63 1.28 12.23
N TYR A 255 -6.60 0.00 12.61
CA TYR A 255 -5.45 -0.63 13.28
C TYR A 255 -4.22 -0.65 12.36
N GLU A 256 -4.39 -1.11 11.12
CA GLU A 256 -3.33 -1.19 10.10
C GLU A 256 -2.74 0.18 9.74
N LEU A 257 -3.56 1.23 9.74
CA LEU A 257 -3.09 2.60 9.58
C LEU A 257 -2.24 3.12 10.75
N GLY A 258 -2.12 2.36 11.86
CA GLY A 258 -1.30 2.73 13.02
C GLY A 258 -1.83 3.93 13.81
N VAL A 259 -3.09 4.32 13.58
CA VAL A 259 -3.71 5.52 14.14
C VAL A 259 -4.61 5.25 15.35
N SER A 260 -4.99 4.00 15.66
CA SER A 260 -5.65 3.74 16.93
C SER A 260 -4.63 3.73 18.08
N LYS A 261 -4.94 4.40 19.19
CA LYS A 261 -4.12 4.31 20.41
C LYS A 261 -4.04 2.86 20.89
N ALA A 262 -5.12 2.10 20.69
CA ALA A 262 -5.17 0.66 20.94
C ALA A 262 -4.17 -0.10 20.07
N ALA A 263 -4.03 0.17 18.77
CA ALA A 263 -3.04 -0.48 17.92
C ALA A 263 -1.60 -0.18 18.34
N ILE A 264 -1.35 1.07 18.73
CA ILE A 264 -0.02 1.48 19.20
C ILE A 264 0.30 0.77 20.52
N VAL A 265 -0.65 0.70 21.45
CA VAL A 265 -0.49 0.00 22.73
C VAL A 265 -0.37 -1.50 22.51
N GLU A 266 -1.22 -2.11 21.69
CA GLU A 266 -1.21 -3.54 21.42
C GLU A 266 0.05 -3.97 20.67
N LYS A 267 0.54 -3.20 19.70
CA LYS A 267 1.82 -3.47 19.03
C LYS A 267 3.00 -3.35 20.00
N ARG A 268 2.93 -2.42 20.96
CA ARG A 268 3.92 -2.28 22.04
C ARG A 268 3.83 -3.44 23.03
N GLU A 269 2.64 -3.85 23.43
CA GLU A 269 2.39 -4.99 24.31
C GLU A 269 2.83 -6.30 23.65
N ARG A 270 2.51 -6.53 22.37
CA ARG A 270 2.98 -7.71 21.62
C ARG A 270 4.51 -7.76 21.55
N ARG A 271 5.17 -6.64 21.26
CA ARG A 271 6.64 -6.56 21.31
C ARG A 271 7.18 -6.85 22.71
N PHE A 272 6.54 -6.31 23.74
CA PHE A 272 6.96 -6.54 25.12
C PHE A 272 6.78 -8.01 25.53
N LEU A 273 5.64 -8.62 25.20
CA LEU A 273 5.37 -10.04 25.45
C LEU A 273 6.40 -10.92 24.75
N MET A 274 6.75 -10.65 23.50
CA MET A 274 7.81 -11.40 22.81
C MET A 274 9.20 -11.18 23.43
N LEU A 275 9.54 -9.95 23.80
CA LEU A 275 10.81 -9.64 24.46
C LEU A 275 10.96 -10.33 25.82
N VAL A 276 9.86 -10.67 26.49
CA VAL A 276 9.88 -11.41 27.76
C VAL A 276 9.80 -12.92 27.52
N ALA A 277 8.92 -13.39 26.64
CA ALA A 277 8.69 -14.82 26.41
C ALA A 277 9.91 -15.54 25.82
N ALA A 278 10.61 -14.90 24.87
CA ALA A 278 11.79 -15.49 24.22
C ALA A 278 12.95 -15.75 25.20
N PRO A 279 13.44 -14.78 26.00
CA PRO A 279 14.51 -15.05 26.97
C PRO A 279 14.05 -15.99 28.09
N CYS A 280 12.80 -15.91 28.57
CA CYS A 280 12.30 -16.84 29.58
C CYS A 280 12.34 -18.30 29.09
N SER A 281 11.96 -18.55 27.84
CA SER A 281 12.02 -19.90 27.25
C SER A 281 13.45 -20.37 27.01
N VAL A 282 14.39 -19.49 26.62
CA VAL A 282 15.82 -19.82 26.52
C VAL A 282 16.42 -20.15 27.89
N ILE A 283 16.14 -19.35 28.93
CA ILE A 283 16.64 -19.60 30.30
C ILE A 283 16.08 -20.93 30.83
N ALA A 284 14.79 -21.20 30.61
CA ALA A 284 14.18 -22.48 30.99
C ALA A 284 14.83 -23.67 30.27
N ALA A 285 15.13 -23.54 28.97
CA ALA A 285 15.83 -24.58 28.22
C ALA A 285 17.28 -24.79 28.69
N LEU A 286 18.01 -23.71 28.97
CA LEU A 286 19.39 -23.80 29.49
C LEU A 286 19.43 -24.45 30.88
N ALA A 287 18.41 -24.23 31.72
CA ALA A 287 18.30 -24.86 33.03
C ALA A 287 18.14 -26.40 32.94
N LEU A 288 17.63 -26.94 31.83
CA LEU A 288 17.51 -28.39 31.60
C LEU A 288 18.84 -29.07 31.22
N ILE A 289 19.79 -28.35 30.63
CA ILE A 289 21.07 -28.93 30.18
C ILE A 289 21.82 -29.66 31.31
N PRO A 290 22.09 -29.04 32.47
CA PRO A 290 22.80 -29.72 33.55
C PRO A 290 21.99 -30.87 34.18
N MET A 291 20.66 -30.80 34.09
CA MET A 291 19.75 -31.87 34.52
C MET A 291 19.94 -33.12 33.66
N PHE A 292 19.98 -32.95 32.33
CA PHE A 292 20.26 -34.04 31.38
C PHE A 292 21.69 -34.60 31.47
N LEU A 293 22.66 -33.77 31.87
CA LEU A 293 24.06 -34.19 32.05
C LEU A 293 24.30 -34.92 33.39
N GLN A 294 23.26 -35.25 34.15
CA GLN A 294 23.32 -35.95 35.44
C GLN A 294 24.25 -35.30 36.48
N ARG A 295 24.49 -33.97 36.39
CA ARG A 295 25.22 -33.20 37.41
C ARG A 295 24.26 -32.66 38.48
N SER A 296 23.51 -33.55 39.12
CA SER A 296 22.50 -33.18 40.13
C SER A 296 23.10 -32.56 41.38
N GLU A 297 24.36 -32.86 41.72
CA GLU A 297 25.01 -32.33 42.93
C GLU A 297 25.25 -30.80 42.92
N VAL A 298 25.19 -30.17 41.74
CA VAL A 298 25.48 -28.73 41.60
C VAL A 298 24.21 -27.87 41.59
N LEU A 299 23.04 -28.45 41.35
CA LEU A 299 21.78 -27.70 41.34
C LEU A 299 21.09 -27.77 42.70
N GLY A 300 21.31 -26.73 43.51
CA GLY A 300 20.49 -26.50 44.70
C GLY A 300 19.01 -26.29 44.36
N VAL A 301 18.13 -26.50 45.35
CA VAL A 301 16.66 -26.36 45.26
C VAL A 301 16.21 -25.08 44.55
N ASN A 302 16.98 -23.99 44.70
CA ASN A 302 16.72 -22.70 44.06
C ASN A 302 16.71 -22.77 42.54
N ALA A 303 17.55 -23.62 41.92
CA ALA A 303 17.61 -23.75 40.46
C ALA A 303 16.38 -24.46 39.89
N GLN A 304 15.87 -25.48 40.59
CA GLN A 304 14.61 -26.16 40.23
C GLN A 304 13.41 -25.21 40.34
N LEU A 305 13.34 -24.42 41.41
CA LEU A 305 12.25 -23.46 41.61
C LEU A 305 12.29 -22.35 40.54
N THR A 306 13.50 -21.92 40.17
CA THR A 306 13.72 -20.93 39.10
C THR A 306 13.27 -21.47 37.75
N ALA A 307 13.63 -22.71 37.40
CA ALA A 307 13.20 -23.36 36.17
C ALA A 307 11.66 -23.50 36.09
N LEU A 308 11.01 -23.87 37.20
CA LEU A 308 9.55 -23.98 37.29
C LEU A 308 8.85 -22.62 37.05
N LEU A 309 9.35 -21.56 37.68
CA LEU A 309 8.81 -20.20 37.51
C LEU A 309 8.95 -19.70 36.08
N PHE A 310 10.11 -19.89 35.45
CA PHE A 310 10.30 -19.46 34.07
C PHE A 310 9.52 -20.31 33.06
N ALA A 311 9.41 -21.62 33.28
CA ALA A 311 8.61 -22.50 32.43
C ALA A 311 7.11 -22.16 32.50
N SER A 312 6.57 -21.94 33.71
CA SER A 312 5.16 -21.53 33.88
C SER A 312 4.88 -20.16 33.27
N ALA A 313 5.77 -19.18 33.45
CA ALA A 313 5.66 -17.88 32.80
C ALA A 313 5.73 -17.99 31.27
N ALA A 314 6.60 -18.84 30.72
CA ALA A 314 6.70 -19.08 29.27
C ALA A 314 5.43 -19.74 28.70
N VAL A 315 4.82 -20.69 29.41
CA VAL A 315 3.55 -21.30 29.00
C VAL A 315 2.42 -20.28 29.03
N ALA A 316 2.26 -19.53 30.13
CA ALA A 316 1.18 -18.56 30.26
C ALA A 316 1.27 -17.44 29.20
N THR A 317 2.45 -16.84 29.05
CA THR A 317 2.67 -15.79 28.05
C THR A 317 2.56 -16.31 26.62
N GLY A 318 3.12 -17.49 26.35
CA GLY A 318 3.03 -18.13 25.03
C GLY A 318 1.59 -18.48 24.63
N LEU A 319 0.77 -18.98 25.57
CA LEU A 319 -0.63 -19.32 25.29
C LEU A 319 -1.46 -18.08 24.89
N ILE A 320 -1.26 -16.96 25.62
CA ILE A 320 -1.90 -15.68 25.30
C ILE A 320 -1.49 -15.19 23.91
N SER A 321 -0.20 -15.32 23.55
CA SER A 321 0.30 -14.94 22.22
C SER A 321 -0.29 -15.82 21.11
N VAL A 322 -0.39 -17.15 21.33
CA VAL A 322 -0.97 -18.09 20.33
C VAL A 322 -2.43 -17.76 20.01
N LEU A 323 -3.19 -17.27 20.99
CA LEU A 323 -4.59 -16.90 20.79
C LEU A 323 -4.76 -15.57 20.06
N LYS A 324 -3.79 -14.65 20.16
CA LYS A 324 -3.87 -13.29 19.59
C LYS A 324 -3.10 -13.08 18.28
N ASP A 325 -2.10 -13.91 17.98
CA ASP A 325 -1.21 -13.70 16.84
C ASP A 325 -1.51 -14.62 15.65
N SER A 326 -1.28 -14.06 14.45
CA SER A 326 -1.28 -14.79 13.17
C SER A 326 0.14 -14.86 12.58
N GLY A 327 0.40 -15.86 11.73
CA GLY A 327 1.67 -16.00 11.00
C GLY A 327 2.85 -16.54 11.82
N LEU A 328 4.07 -16.08 11.50
CA LEU A 328 5.34 -16.58 12.06
C LEU A 328 5.41 -16.46 13.59
N HIS A 329 4.80 -15.42 14.16
CA HIS A 329 4.79 -15.18 15.61
C HIS A 329 4.02 -16.25 16.39
N ARG A 330 2.97 -16.82 15.77
CA ARG A 330 2.24 -17.95 16.34
C ARG A 330 3.13 -19.19 16.44
N ILE A 331 4.00 -19.43 15.45
CA ILE A 331 4.93 -20.56 15.44
C ILE A 331 5.96 -20.43 16.59
N VAL A 332 6.58 -19.26 16.73
CA VAL A 332 7.55 -18.99 17.82
C VAL A 332 6.89 -19.18 19.19
N SER A 333 5.66 -18.70 19.34
CA SER A 333 4.90 -18.84 20.59
C SER A 333 4.53 -20.30 20.88
N CYS A 334 4.13 -21.08 19.87
CA CYS A 334 3.89 -22.52 20.01
C CYS A 334 5.17 -23.26 20.47
N ILE A 335 6.33 -22.91 19.92
CA ILE A 335 7.62 -23.51 20.32
C ILE A 335 7.91 -23.18 21.80
N ALA A 336 7.74 -21.92 22.21
CA ALA A 336 7.96 -21.51 23.60
C ALA A 336 7.02 -22.26 24.57
N VAL A 337 5.74 -22.42 24.22
CA VAL A 337 4.77 -23.22 25.01
C VAL A 337 5.20 -24.68 25.07
N ALA A 338 5.62 -25.27 23.95
CA ALA A 338 6.06 -26.67 23.91
C ALA A 338 7.30 -26.91 24.78
N ILE A 339 8.29 -26.01 24.72
CA ILE A 339 9.47 -26.06 25.60
C ILE A 339 9.06 -25.95 27.07
N GLY A 340 8.18 -25.00 27.40
CA GLY A 340 7.69 -24.83 28.78
C GLY A 340 6.96 -26.05 29.31
N ILE A 341 6.09 -26.68 28.51
CA ILE A 341 5.40 -27.94 28.86
C ILE A 341 6.39 -29.08 29.05
N LEU A 342 7.41 -29.19 28.20
CA LEU A 342 8.43 -30.22 28.28
C LEU A 342 9.24 -30.08 29.58
N VAL A 343 9.68 -28.86 29.92
CA VAL A 343 10.36 -28.55 31.19
C VAL A 343 9.48 -28.94 32.39
N LEU A 344 8.21 -28.51 32.39
CA LEU A 344 7.27 -28.82 33.49
C LEU A 344 7.02 -30.32 33.63
N SER A 345 6.93 -31.03 32.50
CA SER A 345 6.71 -32.47 32.48
C SER A 345 7.93 -33.21 33.02
N SER A 346 9.15 -32.86 32.58
CA SER A 346 10.38 -33.45 33.11
C SER A 346 10.49 -33.28 34.63
N LEU A 347 10.19 -32.07 35.14
CA LEU A 347 10.20 -31.80 36.58
C LEU A 347 9.12 -32.59 37.35
N ALA A 348 7.92 -32.76 36.77
CA ALA A 348 6.83 -33.51 37.38
C ALA A 348 7.10 -35.03 37.44
N PHE A 349 7.77 -35.59 36.42
CA PHE A 349 8.04 -37.03 36.34
C PHE A 349 9.28 -37.48 37.12
N GLU A 350 10.35 -36.67 37.17
CA GLU A 350 11.53 -37.00 37.99
C GLU A 350 11.31 -36.74 39.49
N GLY A 351 10.37 -35.85 39.81
CA GLY A 351 10.02 -35.47 41.17
C GLY A 351 8.60 -35.87 41.55
N SER A 352 8.35 -37.16 41.76
CA SER A 352 7.25 -37.60 42.63
C SER A 352 7.72 -37.81 44.08
N PRO A 353 8.07 -36.77 44.88
CA PRO A 353 8.23 -36.89 46.32
C PRO A 353 6.90 -36.79 47.06
N VAL A 354 5.74 -36.79 46.38
CA VAL A 354 4.40 -36.72 47.03
C VAL A 354 4.03 -38.04 47.76
N SER A 355 4.95 -39.01 47.86
CA SER A 355 4.88 -40.07 48.87
C SER A 355 5.28 -39.59 50.27
N PHE A 356 5.58 -38.30 50.47
CA PHE A 356 5.83 -37.74 51.80
C PHE A 356 4.55 -37.77 52.66
N SER A 357 4.58 -38.67 53.66
CA SER A 357 3.72 -38.69 54.84
C SER A 357 2.39 -39.46 54.75
N ARG A 358 2.46 -40.79 54.59
CA ARG A 358 1.40 -41.70 55.08
C ARG A 358 1.90 -42.86 55.96
N GLY A 359 3.12 -42.78 56.50
CA GLY A 359 3.73 -43.87 57.25
C GLY A 359 4.44 -43.44 58.52
N ALA A 360 3.72 -42.92 59.51
CA ALA A 360 4.22 -42.81 60.89
C ALA A 360 3.06 -42.66 61.91
N LEU A 361 2.14 -43.62 61.91
CA LEU A 361 1.32 -43.91 63.10
C LEU A 361 1.46 -45.42 63.35
N LYS A 362 2.67 -45.80 63.77
CA LYS A 362 2.93 -47.08 64.40
C LYS A 362 2.44 -46.92 65.84
N THR A 363 1.18 -47.27 66.07
CA THR A 363 0.65 -47.50 67.41
C THR A 363 1.43 -48.65 68.02
N ASP A 364 2.38 -48.32 68.88
CA ASP A 364 2.91 -49.24 69.89
C ASP A 364 1.76 -49.56 70.86
N SER A 365 1.15 -50.74 70.67
CA SER A 365 0.44 -51.41 71.76
C SER A 365 1.32 -52.57 72.22
N THR A 366 2.21 -52.23 73.14
CA THR A 366 3.02 -53.17 73.91
C THR A 366 2.10 -53.94 74.86
N ASP A 367 2.00 -55.25 74.63
CA ASP A 367 1.64 -56.22 75.64
C ASP A 367 2.62 -56.12 76.83
N GLN A 368 2.08 -55.89 78.02
CA GLN A 368 2.73 -56.30 79.27
C GLN A 368 1.78 -57.22 80.02
N SER A 369 2.11 -58.51 79.97
CA SER A 369 1.69 -59.51 80.94
C SER A 369 2.55 -59.42 82.20
N ASN A 370 1.91 -59.27 83.36
CA ASN A 370 2.20 -60.03 84.57
C ASN A 370 0.98 -59.99 85.51
#